data_AF-J2ZRV6-F1
#
_entry.id   AF-J2ZRV6-F1
#
_cell.length_a   1.000
_cell.length_b   1.000
_cell.length_c   1.000
_cell.angle_alpha   90.00
_cell.angle_beta   90.00
_cell.angle_gamma   90.00
#
_symmetry.space_group_name_H-M   'P 1'
#
loop_
_entity.id
_entity.type
_entity.pdbx_description
1 polymer ?
#
loop_
_entity_poly.entity_id
_entity_poly.type
_entity_poly.pdbx_seq_one_letter_code
_entity_poly.pdbx_strand_id
1 'polypeptide(L)'
;MNYRHSFHAGNSADVVKHSLLIALVRAVQHKPGALTLLDTHAGCGLYDLGGDDARRTGEATQGVLRAFVDTNPLLDDYRVAVQAVNT
;
A
#
# COMPACT_ATOMS: atom_id res chain seq x y z
N MET A 1 10.62 4.61 -19.48
CA MET A 1 11.08 3.65 -18.45
C MET A 1 10.25 2.38 -18.61
N ASN A 2 10.87 1.19 -18.55
CA ASN A 2 10.17 -0.09 -18.78
C ASN A 2 9.53 -0.69 -17.53
N TYR A 3 9.81 -0.14 -16.34
CA TYR A 3 9.16 -0.56 -15.11
C TYR A 3 7.76 0.04 -15.01
N ARG A 4 6.74 -0.80 -14.77
CA ARG A 4 5.38 -0.36 -14.45
C ARG A 4 4.95 -1.02 -13.15
N HIS A 5 4.58 -0.20 -12.17
CA HIS A 5 4.23 -0.69 -10.85
C HIS A 5 2.93 -1.51 -10.84
N SER A 6 2.08 -1.38 -11.87
CA SER A 6 0.87 -2.19 -12.04
C SER A 6 1.12 -3.71 -12.05
N PHE A 7 2.30 -4.16 -12.49
CA PHE A 7 2.69 -5.58 -12.43
C PHE A 7 3.05 -6.07 -11.02
N HIS A 8 3.30 -5.16 -10.08
CA HIS A 8 3.82 -5.48 -8.75
C HIS A 8 2.94 -4.94 -7.61
N ALA A 9 1.89 -4.21 -7.98
CA ALA A 9 1.03 -3.53 -7.02
C ALA A 9 0.46 -4.51 -6.00
N GLY A 10 0.63 -4.18 -4.73
CA GLY A 10 0.12 -4.98 -3.62
C GLY A 10 0.95 -6.22 -3.30
N ASN A 11 2.17 -6.35 -3.82
CA ASN A 11 3.08 -7.41 -3.39
C ASN A 11 3.53 -7.24 -1.92
N SER A 12 4.34 -8.18 -1.40
CA SER A 12 4.79 -8.13 -0.01
C SER A 12 5.65 -6.90 0.31
N ALA A 13 6.44 -6.40 -0.65
CA ALA A 13 7.22 -5.19 -0.47
C ALA A 13 6.33 -3.96 -0.30
N ASP A 14 5.22 -3.87 -1.06
CA ASP A 14 4.22 -2.82 -0.88
C ASP A 14 3.53 -2.89 0.48
N VAL A 15 3.21 -4.09 0.99
CA VAL A 15 2.64 -4.23 2.33
C VAL A 15 3.59 -3.65 3.38
N VAL A 16 4.87 -4.01 3.34
CA VAL A 16 5.88 -3.50 4.28
C VAL A 16 6.06 -1.98 4.14
N LYS A 17 6.25 -1.50 2.90
CA LYS A 17 6.46 -0.08 2.59
C LYS A 17 5.30 0.78 3.09
N HIS A 18 4.07 0.43 2.78
CA HIS A 18 2.90 1.23 3.14
C HIS A 18 2.56 1.13 4.63
N SER A 19 2.72 -0.04 5.25
CA SER A 19 2.54 -0.18 6.71
C SER A 19 3.52 0.71 7.47
N LEU A 20 4.79 0.73 7.05
CA LEU A 20 5.81 1.62 7.63
C LEU A 20 5.48 3.10 7.39
N LEU A 21 5.07 3.47 6.17
CA LEU A 21 4.69 4.85 5.85
C LEU A 21 3.54 5.34 6.75
N ILE A 22 2.50 4.53 6.93
CA ILE A 22 1.36 4.84 7.81
C ILE A 22 1.85 5.06 9.25
N ALA A 23 2.66 4.14 9.77
CA ALA A 23 3.21 4.26 11.12
C ALA A 23 4.05 5.54 11.29
N LEU A 24 4.88 5.88 10.30
CA LEU A 24 5.71 7.10 10.32
C LEU A 24 4.86 8.37 10.28
N VAL A 25 3.84 8.43 9.41
CA VAL A 25 2.94 9.59 9.33
C VAL A 25 2.22 9.79 10.66
N ARG A 26 1.67 8.72 11.25
CA ARG A 26 1.01 8.81 12.57
C ARG A 26 1.98 9.24 13.67
N ALA A 27 3.21 8.70 13.67
CA ALA A 27 4.24 9.08 14.63
C ALA A 27 4.55 10.59 14.54
N VAL A 28 4.73 11.13 13.33
CA VAL A 28 5.03 12.55 13.12
C VAL A 28 3.82 13.44 13.49
N GLN A 29 2.59 12.98 13.25
CA GLN A 29 1.35 13.69 13.63
C GLN A 29 1.13 13.82 15.16
N HIS A 30 1.91 13.14 16.01
CA HIS A 30 1.86 13.36 17.47
C HIS A 30 2.25 14.79 17.85
N LYS A 31 3.05 15.47 17.01
CA LYS A 31 3.36 16.88 17.18
C LYS A 31 2.34 17.72 16.40
N PRO A 32 1.72 18.73 17.03
CA PRO A 32 0.82 19.63 16.31
C PRO A 32 1.60 20.42 15.25
N GLY A 33 1.08 20.43 14.01
CA GLY A 33 1.68 21.12 12.87
C GLY A 33 1.22 20.52 11.54
N ALA A 34 1.33 21.30 10.47
CA ALA A 34 1.09 20.80 9.12
C ALA A 34 2.24 19.87 8.69
N LEU A 35 1.92 18.86 7.87
CA LEU A 35 2.90 17.97 7.25
C LEU A 35 3.00 18.25 5.76
N THR A 36 4.23 18.23 5.26
CA THR A 36 4.53 18.19 3.82
C THR A 36 5.04 16.79 3.50
N LEU A 37 4.34 16.08 2.60
CA LEU A 37 4.76 14.80 2.07
C LEU A 37 5.35 15.00 0.68
N LEU A 38 6.60 14.57 0.48
CA LEU A 38 7.26 14.56 -0.81
C LEU A 38 7.46 13.13 -1.27
N ASP A 39 6.75 12.73 -2.31
CA ASP A 39 6.93 11.43 -2.95
C ASP A 39 7.63 11.61 -4.30
N THR A 40 8.88 11.18 -4.35
CA THR A 40 9.73 11.32 -5.55
C THR A 40 9.31 10.38 -6.67
N HIS A 41 8.59 9.30 -6.36
CA HIS A 41 8.21 8.24 -7.29
C HIS A 41 6.79 7.73 -6.99
N ALA A 42 5.82 8.65 -6.97
CA ALA A 42 4.44 8.38 -6.51
C ALA A 42 3.64 7.36 -7.35
N GLY A 43 4.08 7.08 -8.58
CA GLY A 43 3.31 6.24 -9.51
C GLY A 43 1.95 6.85 -9.87
N CYS A 44 0.91 6.02 -10.06
CA CYS A 44 -0.44 6.48 -10.42
C CYS A 44 -1.43 6.53 -9.25
N GLY A 45 -0.98 6.34 -8.01
CA GLY A 45 -1.83 6.33 -6.82
C GLY A 45 -2.56 5.00 -6.62
N LEU A 46 -3.63 4.74 -7.39
CA LEU A 46 -4.41 3.51 -7.31
C LEU A 46 -4.08 2.55 -8.46
N TYR A 47 -4.12 1.25 -8.16
CA TYR A 47 -3.86 0.17 -9.11
C TYR A 47 -4.99 -0.87 -9.04
N ASP A 48 -5.53 -1.25 -10.20
CA ASP A 48 -6.51 -2.31 -10.31
C ASP A 48 -5.83 -3.69 -10.21
N LEU A 49 -6.06 -4.39 -9.10
CA LEU A 49 -5.51 -5.74 -8.86
C LEU A 49 -6.24 -6.84 -9.65
N GLY A 50 -7.42 -6.55 -10.19
CA GLY A 50 -8.16 -7.42 -11.11
C GLY A 50 -7.75 -7.24 -12.58
N GLY A 51 -6.97 -6.19 -12.89
CA GLY A 51 -6.52 -5.85 -14.24
C GLY A 51 -5.45 -6.78 -14.81
N ASP A 52 -5.24 -6.70 -16.13
CA ASP A 52 -4.33 -7.61 -16.86
C ASP A 52 -2.90 -7.57 -16.34
N ASP A 53 -2.35 -6.39 -16.07
CA ASP A 53 -0.97 -6.24 -15.59
C ASP A 53 -0.75 -6.96 -14.25
N ALA A 54 -1.64 -6.75 -13.28
CA ALA A 54 -1.53 -7.35 -11.94
C ALA A 54 -1.73 -8.88 -11.99
N ARG A 55 -2.66 -9.37 -12.80
CA ARG A 55 -2.92 -10.81 -12.96
C ARG A 55 -1.79 -11.57 -13.64
N ARG A 56 -1.00 -10.90 -14.49
CA ARG A 56 0.13 -11.54 -15.18
C ARG A 56 1.22 -12.03 -14.22
N THR A 57 1.42 -11.37 -13.09
CA THR A 57 2.39 -11.77 -12.06
C THR A 57 1.70 -12.41 -10.86
N GLY A 58 0.49 -11.95 -10.51
CA GLY A 58 -0.28 -12.43 -9.37
C GLY A 58 0.32 -12.09 -8.00
N GLU A 59 1.29 -11.16 -7.93
CA GLU A 59 2.06 -10.89 -6.71
C GLU A 59 1.20 -10.44 -5.53
N ALA A 60 0.07 -9.76 -5.80
CA ALA A 60 -0.89 -9.34 -4.79
C ALA A 60 -1.42 -10.50 -3.91
N THR A 61 -1.46 -11.72 -4.46
CA THR A 61 -1.90 -12.93 -3.75
C THR A 61 -1.00 -13.26 -2.56
N GLN A 62 0.30 -12.97 -2.64
CA GLN A 62 1.25 -13.19 -1.55
C GLN A 62 1.56 -11.91 -0.75
N GLY A 63 0.91 -10.80 -1.08
CA GLY A 63 1.03 -9.52 -0.38
C GLY A 63 -0.29 -9.07 0.22
N VAL A 64 -0.88 -8.03 -0.35
CA VAL A 64 -2.05 -7.32 0.17
C VAL A 64 -3.23 -8.26 0.44
N LEU A 65 -3.49 -9.27 -0.40
CA LEU A 65 -4.64 -10.17 -0.17
C LEU A 65 -4.47 -11.02 1.10
N ARG A 66 -3.23 -11.38 1.46
CA ARG A 66 -2.95 -12.06 2.75
C ARG A 66 -2.98 -11.07 3.90
N ALA A 67 -2.35 -9.90 3.74
CA ALA A 67 -2.32 -8.86 4.77
C ALA A 67 -3.72 -8.33 5.12
N PHE A 68 -4.64 -8.35 4.15
CA PHE A 68 -6.01 -7.87 4.33
C PHE A 68 -6.88 -8.79 5.21
N VAL A 69 -6.59 -10.09 5.25
CA VAL A 69 -7.29 -11.04 6.13
C VAL A 69 -6.51 -11.40 7.40
N ASP A 70 -5.25 -10.94 7.50
CA ASP A 70 -4.42 -11.13 8.68
C ASP A 70 -4.92 -10.25 9.83
N THR A 71 -5.17 -10.86 10.99
CA THR A 71 -5.68 -10.20 12.20
C THR A 71 -4.59 -9.61 13.09
N ASN A 72 -3.34 -9.57 12.64
CA ASN A 72 -2.26 -8.93 13.38
C ASN A 72 -2.56 -7.43 13.58
N PRO A 73 -2.57 -6.92 14.83
CA PRO A 73 -2.84 -5.51 15.12
C PRO A 73 -1.89 -4.52 14.42
N LEU A 74 -0.67 -4.96 14.08
CA LEU A 74 0.29 -4.12 13.36
C LEU A 74 -0.18 -3.74 11.94
N LEU A 75 -1.16 -4.47 11.39
CA LEU A 75 -1.72 -4.22 10.07
C LEU A 75 -3.05 -3.48 10.11
N ASP A 76 -3.60 -3.15 11.28
CA ASP A 76 -4.94 -2.55 11.41
C ASP A 76 -5.11 -1.29 10.56
N ASP A 77 -4.19 -0.34 10.71
CA ASP A 77 -4.24 0.91 9.98
C ASP A 77 -4.00 0.74 8.48
N TYR A 78 -3.15 -0.22 8.11
CA TYR A 78 -2.94 -0.60 6.72
C TYR A 78 -4.22 -1.18 6.11
N ARG A 79 -4.90 -2.09 6.81
CA ARG A 79 -6.18 -2.65 6.35
C ARG A 79 -7.27 -1.59 6.22
N VAL A 80 -7.34 -0.63 7.15
CA VAL A 80 -8.27 0.51 7.05
C VAL A 80 -7.99 1.32 5.78
N ALA A 81 -6.72 1.63 5.50
CA ALA A 81 -6.34 2.38 4.30
C ALA A 81 -6.65 1.62 3.00
N VAL A 82 -6.39 0.30 2.96
CA VAL A 82 -6.74 -0.56 1.82
C VAL A 82 -8.25 -0.64 1.65
N GLN A 83 -9.02 -0.86 2.72
CA GLN A 83 -10.49 -0.95 2.67
C GLN A 83 -11.12 0.35 2.14
N ALA A 84 -10.56 1.51 2.48
CA ALA A 84 -11.09 2.82 2.08
C ALA A 84 -11.13 3.04 0.56
N VAL A 85 -10.35 2.27 -0.22
CA VAL A 85 -10.28 2.36 -1.68
C VAL A 85 -10.84 1.13 -2.40
N ASN A 86 -11.48 0.21 -1.66
CA ASN A 86 -12.11 -1.01 -2.17
C ASN A 86 -13.61 -1.02 -1.82
N THR A 87 -14.37 -0.08 -2.39
CA THR A 87 -15.83 0.07 -2.24
C THR A 87 -16.61 -0.63 -3.34
#